data_AF-A0A662W2M0-F1
#
_entry.id   AF-A0A662W2M0-F1
#
_cell.length_a   1.000
_cell.length_b   1.000
_cell.length_c   1.000
_cell.angle_alpha   90.00
_cell.angle_beta   90.00
_cell.angle_gamma   90.00
#
_symmetry.space_group_name_H-M   'P 1'
#
loop_
_entity.id
_entity.type
_entity.pdbx_description
1 polymer ?
#
loop_
_entity_poly.entity_id
_entity_poly.type
_entity_poly.pdbx_seq_one_letter_code
_entity_poly.pdbx_strand_id
1 'polypeptide(L)'
;MGVHRITSEAAKYYATKEKILGTGISLFGTASERVNEIGKEDLEALGNLAAALLPHTPGNSGKLMVVVARLFWALAGVSEKEFKILPLEEIESMVENLKQKIGTE
;
A
#
# COMPACT_ATOMS: atom_id res chain seq x y z
N MET A 1 -11.07 -2.83 -31.88
CA MET A 1 -11.01 -2.54 -30.43
C MET A 1 -10.09 -1.34 -30.24
N GLY A 2 -10.66 -0.17 -29.97
CA GLY A 2 -9.89 1.07 -29.83
C GLY A 2 -8.99 0.98 -28.62
N VAL A 3 -7.68 0.92 -28.84
CA VAL A 3 -6.69 1.03 -27.77
C VAL A 3 -6.82 2.46 -27.26
N HIS A 4 -7.48 2.66 -26.12
CA HIS A 4 -7.47 3.96 -25.44
C HIS A 4 -6.03 4.23 -25.00
N ARG A 5 -5.25 4.85 -25.90
CA ARG A 5 -3.95 5.40 -25.54
C ARG A 5 -4.22 6.39 -24.42
N ILE A 6 -3.62 6.14 -23.25
CA ILE A 6 -3.62 7.07 -22.14
C ILE A 6 -2.75 8.25 -22.59
N THR A 7 -3.37 9.28 -23.17
CA THR A 7 -2.66 10.39 -23.83
C THR A 7 -2.43 11.60 -22.93
N SER A 8 -3.13 11.72 -21.79
CA SER A 8 -2.96 12.83 -20.85
C SER A 8 -2.21 12.41 -19.59
N GLU A 9 -1.42 13.34 -19.03
CA GLU A 9 -0.70 13.13 -17.77
C GLU A 9 -1.64 12.80 -16.61
N ALA A 10 -2.83 13.42 -16.56
CA ALA A 10 -3.85 13.09 -15.58
C ALA A 10 -4.34 11.63 -15.68
N ALA A 11 -4.51 11.12 -16.91
CA ALA A 11 -4.93 9.74 -17.12
C ALA A 11 -3.80 8.75 -16.81
N LYS A 12 -2.53 9.11 -17.06
CA LYS A 12 -1.36 8.32 -16.64
C LYS A 12 -1.28 8.24 -15.12
N TYR A 13 -1.37 9.40 -14.46
CA TYR A 13 -1.38 9.46 -13.00
C TYR A 13 -2.49 8.60 -12.39
N TYR A 14 -3.70 8.71 -12.93
CA TYR A 14 -4.83 7.90 -12.47
C TYR A 14 -4.55 6.40 -12.64
N ALA A 15 -4.08 5.98 -13.81
CA ALA A 15 -3.77 4.58 -14.08
C ALA A 15 -2.67 4.04 -13.15
N THR A 16 -1.60 4.81 -12.94
CA THR A 16 -0.51 4.46 -12.01
C THR A 16 -1.02 4.35 -10.58
N LYS A 17 -1.80 5.32 -10.12
CA LYS A 17 -2.41 5.32 -8.78
C LYS A 17 -3.30 4.10 -8.56
N GLU A 18 -4.18 3.77 -9.51
CA GLU A 18 -5.07 2.60 -9.41
C GLU A 18 -4.28 1.29 -9.41
N LYS A 19 -3.23 1.18 -10.21
CA LYS A 19 -2.31 0.02 -10.19
C LYS A 19 -1.69 -0.15 -8.80
N ILE A 20 -1.08 0.91 -8.26
CA ILE A 20 -0.42 0.89 -6.95
C ILE A 20 -1.41 0.52 -5.83
N LEU A 21 -2.61 1.09 -5.86
CA LEU A 21 -3.67 0.77 -4.89
C LEU A 21 -4.07 -0.71 -4.96
N GLY A 22 -4.32 -1.23 -6.17
CA GLY A 22 -4.67 -2.63 -6.38
C GLY A 22 -3.60 -3.58 -5.85
N THR A 23 -2.34 -3.33 -6.21
CA THR A 23 -1.21 -4.16 -5.76
C THR A 23 -1.00 -4.06 -4.24
N GLY A 24 -1.11 -2.87 -3.65
CA GLY A 24 -1.03 -2.68 -2.21
C GLY A 24 -2.12 -3.44 -1.45
N ILE A 25 -3.36 -3.43 -1.94
CA ILE A 25 -4.47 -4.19 -1.35
C ILE A 25 -4.22 -5.70 -1.44
N SER A 26 -3.77 -6.20 -2.59
CA SER A 26 -3.40 -7.62 -2.73
C SER A 26 -2.30 -8.02 -1.76
N LEU A 27 -1.27 -7.18 -1.59
CA LEU A 27 -0.20 -7.40 -0.64
C LEU A 27 -0.71 -7.47 0.82
N PHE A 28 -1.64 -6.58 1.22
CA PHE A 28 -2.26 -6.67 2.55
C PHE A 28 -3.07 -7.96 2.72
N GLY A 29 -3.75 -8.43 1.66
CA GLY A 29 -4.44 -9.71 1.65
C GLY A 29 -3.48 -10.85 1.99
N THR A 30 -2.39 -11.00 1.23
CA THR A 30 -1.38 -12.04 1.50
C THR A 30 -0.75 -11.88 2.88
N ALA A 31 -0.43 -10.65 3.28
CA ALA A 31 0.15 -10.41 4.60
C ALA A 31 -0.79 -10.82 5.73
N SER A 32 -2.11 -10.64 5.55
CA SER A 32 -3.10 -11.02 6.55
C SER A 32 -3.20 -12.54 6.74
N GLU A 33 -3.04 -13.33 5.68
CA GLU A 33 -3.09 -14.81 5.74
C GLU A 33 -1.87 -15.39 6.46
N ARG A 34 -0.74 -14.68 6.39
CA ARG A 34 0.56 -15.14 6.93
C ARG A 34 1.06 -14.26 8.07
N VAL A 35 0.16 -13.55 8.77
CA VAL A 35 0.54 -12.50 9.73
C VAL A 35 1.48 -12.97 10.85
N ASN A 36 1.40 -14.26 11.23
CA ASN A 36 2.25 -14.86 12.26
C ASN A 36 3.66 -15.26 11.75
N GLU A 37 3.89 -15.20 10.44
CA GLU A 37 5.14 -15.54 9.77
C GLU A 37 5.95 -14.30 9.37
N ILE A 38 5.36 -13.10 9.49
CA ILE A 38 5.98 -11.84 9.07
C ILE A 38 6.76 -11.23 10.24
N GLY A 39 8.01 -10.83 9.97
CA GLY A 39 8.87 -10.18 10.95
C GLY A 39 8.35 -8.79 11.33
N LYS A 40 8.72 -8.31 12.53
CA LYS A 40 8.30 -6.99 13.04
C LYS A 40 8.63 -5.84 12.10
N GLU A 41 9.81 -5.87 11.47
CA GLU A 41 10.24 -4.83 10.52
C GLU A 41 9.34 -4.78 9.28
N ASP A 42 8.92 -5.94 8.77
CA ASP A 42 8.05 -6.04 7.61
C ASP A 42 6.60 -5.69 7.95
N LEU A 43 6.13 -6.04 9.15
CA LEU A 43 4.85 -5.56 9.69
C LEU A 43 4.85 -4.03 9.82
N GLU A 44 5.92 -3.44 10.35
CA GLU A 44 6.04 -1.98 10.43
C GLU A 44 5.99 -1.34 9.04
N ALA A 45 6.68 -1.93 8.06
CA ALA A 45 6.70 -1.46 6.69
C ALA A 45 5.33 -1.58 6.00
N LEU A 46 4.57 -2.66 6.25
CA LEU A 46 3.18 -2.79 5.80
C LEU A 46 2.28 -1.70 6.42
N GLY A 47 2.50 -1.38 7.70
CA GLY A 47 1.82 -0.26 8.36
C GLY A 47 2.14 1.08 7.70
N ASN A 48 3.41 1.31 7.38
CA ASN A 48 3.85 2.51 6.67
C ASN A 48 3.24 2.59 5.25
N LEU A 49 3.16 1.46 4.53
CA LEU A 49 2.55 1.39 3.21
C LEU A 49 1.05 1.74 3.27
N ALA A 50 0.31 1.18 4.22
CA ALA A 50 -1.11 1.51 4.40
C ALA A 50 -1.29 3.00 4.71
N ALA A 51 -0.42 3.58 5.53
CA ALA A 51 -0.43 5.01 5.80
C ALA A 51 -0.14 5.86 4.55
N ALA A 52 0.78 5.42 3.70
CA ALA A 52 1.13 6.10 2.45
C ALA A 52 0.01 6.01 1.39
N LEU A 53 -0.79 4.95 1.39
CA LEU A 53 -1.92 4.80 0.46
C LEU A 53 -3.14 5.64 0.85
N LEU A 54 -3.26 6.04 2.12
CA LEU A 54 -4.40 6.79 2.64
C LEU A 54 -4.77 8.04 1.80
N PRO A 55 -3.83 8.96 1.48
CA PRO A 55 -4.15 10.18 0.72
C PRO A 55 -4.63 9.90 -0.71
N HIS A 56 -4.32 8.71 -1.23
CA HIS A 56 -4.59 8.30 -2.60
C HIS A 56 -5.85 7.45 -2.73
N THR A 57 -6.45 7.04 -1.59
CA THR A 57 -7.58 6.10 -1.55
C THR A 57 -8.89 6.84 -1.26
N PRO A 58 -9.89 6.81 -2.17
CA PRO A 58 -11.16 7.50 -1.95
C PRO A 58 -12.10 6.76 -0.98
N GLY A 59 -12.97 7.51 -0.30
CA GLY A 59 -14.14 6.97 0.41
C GLY A 59 -13.83 6.02 1.57
N ASN A 60 -14.60 4.92 1.67
CA ASN A 60 -14.47 3.95 2.77
C ASN A 60 -13.15 3.16 2.72
N SER A 61 -12.56 3.00 1.53
CA SER A 61 -11.26 2.33 1.38
C SER A 61 -10.14 3.12 2.06
N GLY A 62 -10.20 4.46 2.07
CA GLY A 62 -9.26 5.28 2.84
C GLY A 62 -9.39 5.09 4.35
N LYS A 63 -10.62 5.00 4.88
CA LYS A 63 -10.84 4.69 6.31
C LYS A 63 -10.27 3.33 6.69
N LEU A 64 -10.38 2.34 5.79
CA LEU A 64 -9.80 1.02 6.00
C LEU A 64 -8.27 1.07 6.06
N MET A 65 -7.61 1.89 5.24
CA MET A 65 -6.14 2.06 5.29
C MET A 65 -5.65 2.54 6.66
N VAL A 66 -6.40 3.41 7.34
CA VAL A 66 -6.07 3.83 8.72
C VAL A 66 -6.10 2.64 9.68
N VAL A 67 -7.13 1.80 9.58
CA VAL A 67 -7.28 0.60 10.43
C VAL A 67 -6.14 -0.38 10.15
N VAL A 68 -5.85 -0.65 8.88
CA VAL A 68 -4.78 -1.56 8.45
C VAL A 68 -3.41 -1.07 8.94
N ALA A 69 -3.10 0.21 8.78
CA ALA A 69 -1.84 0.80 9.25
C ALA A 69 -1.63 0.58 10.76
N ARG A 70 -2.65 0.89 11.55
CA ARG A 70 -2.62 0.76 13.01
C ARG A 70 -2.47 -0.69 13.46
N LEU A 71 -3.17 -1.62 12.83
CA LEU A 71 -3.06 -3.04 13.15
C LEU A 71 -1.64 -3.56 12.90
N PHE A 72 -1.06 -3.23 11.75
CA PHE A 72 0.29 -3.65 11.42
C PHE A 72 1.36 -3.02 12.33
N TRP A 73 1.26 -1.74 12.67
CA TRP A 73 2.16 -1.12 13.65
C TRP A 73 2.02 -1.75 15.04
N ALA A 74 0.79 -2.02 15.49
CA ALA A 74 0.56 -2.68 16.77
C ALA A 74 1.19 -4.09 16.81
N LEU A 75 1.03 -4.88 15.74
CA LEU A 75 1.64 -6.21 15.62
C LEU A 75 3.17 -6.14 15.57
N ALA A 76 3.74 -5.10 14.95
CA ALA A 76 5.17 -4.83 14.98
C ALA A 76 5.69 -4.40 16.37
N GLY A 77 4.80 -4.01 17.29
CA GLY A 77 5.16 -3.44 18.59
C GLY A 77 5.61 -1.98 18.51
N VAL A 78 5.13 -1.24 17.51
CA VAL A 78 5.50 0.16 17.24
C VAL A 78 4.30 1.07 17.54
N SER A 79 4.56 2.25 18.10
CA SER A 79 3.52 3.26 18.35
C SER A 79 2.95 3.79 17.03
N GLU A 80 1.72 4.31 17.07
CA GLU A 80 1.10 4.97 15.91
C GLU A 80 2.00 6.09 15.37
N LYS A 81 2.07 6.20 14.04
CA LYS A 81 2.85 7.21 13.34
C LYS A 81 1.94 8.18 12.59
N GLU A 82 2.50 9.32 12.22
CA GLU A 82 1.82 10.29 11.37
C GLU A 82 1.67 9.79 9.93
N PHE A 83 0.49 10.03 9.36
CA PHE A 83 0.21 9.78 7.95
C PHE A 83 0.85 10.87 7.10
N LYS A 84 1.69 10.48 6.14
CA LYS A 84 2.41 11.39 5.25
C LYS A 84 1.88 11.28 3.82
N ILE A 85 1.87 12.42 3.12
CA ILE A 85 1.61 12.45 1.68
C ILE A 85 2.93 12.15 0.98
N LEU A 86 3.00 11.00 0.29
CA LEU A 86 4.17 10.58 -0.49
C LEU A 86 3.85 10.59 -1.99
N PRO A 87 4.85 10.88 -2.85
CA PRO A 87 4.76 10.68 -4.30
C PRO A 87 4.46 9.21 -4.67
N LEU A 88 3.79 8.99 -5.81
CA LEU A 88 3.40 7.64 -6.23
C LEU A 88 4.61 6.75 -6.51
N GLU A 89 5.71 7.30 -6.99
CA GLU A 89 6.94 6.59 -7.31
C GLU A 89 7.60 6.00 -6.05
N GLU A 90 7.53 6.73 -4.95
CA GLU A 90 8.00 6.25 -3.64
C GLU A 90 7.12 5.12 -3.12
N ILE A 91 5.79 5.27 -3.26
CA ILE A 91 4.83 4.24 -2.84
C ILE A 91 4.99 2.97 -3.69
N GLU A 92 5.19 3.10 -5.01
CA GLU A 92 5.47 1.96 -5.90
C GLU A 92 6.75 1.23 -5.45
N SER A 93 7.80 1.97 -5.13
CA SER A 93 9.04 1.39 -4.59
C SER A 93 8.82 0.67 -3.26
N MET A 94 7.97 1.21 -2.37
CA MET A 94 7.59 0.52 -1.14
C MET A 94 6.87 -0.81 -1.42
N VAL A 95 5.93 -0.81 -2.37
CA VAL A 95 5.18 -2.01 -2.77
C VAL A 95 6.13 -3.07 -3.31
N GLU A 96 6.98 -2.74 -4.28
CA GLU A 96 7.87 -3.73 -4.91
C GLU A 96 8.88 -4.32 -3.93
N ASN A 97 9.45 -3.50 -3.04
CA ASN A 97 10.34 -3.98 -1.99
C ASN A 97 9.64 -4.94 -1.01
N LEU A 98 8.41 -4.63 -0.62
CA LEU A 98 7.64 -5.48 0.29
C LEU A 98 7.18 -6.78 -0.37
N LYS A 99 6.81 -6.74 -1.65
CA LYS A 99 6.50 -7.94 -2.43
C LYS A 99 7.66 -8.94 -2.43
N GLN A 100 8.88 -8.46 -2.69
CA GLN A 100 10.08 -9.29 -2.69
C GLN A 100 10.36 -9.94 -1.33
N LYS A 101 10.09 -9.22 -0.23
CA LYS A 101 10.33 -9.72 1.12
C LYS A 101 9.27 -10.71 1.60
N ILE A 102 7.99 -10.42 1.32
CA ILE A 102 6.85 -11.20 1.84
C ILE A 102 6.52 -12.41 0.93
N GLY A 103 7.08 -12.45 -0.28
CA GLY A 103 6.96 -13.56 -1.21
C GLY A 103 5.67 -13.49 -2.02
N THR A 104 5.34 -12.32 -2.56
CA THR A 104 4.27 -12.13 -3.55
C THR A 104 4.88 -11.79 -4.90
N GLU A 105 4.70 -12.67 -5.90
CA GLU A 105 5.19 -12.47 -7.28
C GLU A 105 4.61 -11.22 -7.93
#